data_AF-A0A1A9VT73-F1
#
_entry.id   AF-A0A1A9VT73-F1
#
_cell.length_a   1.000
_cell.length_b   1.000
_cell.length_c   1.000
_cell.angle_alpha   90.00
_cell.angle_beta   90.00
_cell.angle_gamma   90.00
#
_symmetry.space_group_name_H-M   'P 1'
#
loop_
_entity.id
_entity.type
_entity.pdbx_description
1 polymer ?
#
loop_
_entity_poly.entity_id
_entity_poly.type
_entity_poly.pdbx_seq_one_letter_code
_entity_poly.pdbx_strand_id
1 'polypeptide(L)'
;MQLLKILKPFINNKKISSVLSHRSLKTTSSDCFLQKKLGRYVSSLEKEKHLKQLDRVSESHQLIYYMPMESYISWSVHTSTLTASLIALAAIYQYTYNLHVLESTQFTLILEKEDIYYFAVGFITINALVRWIISKVPLRIYKIKNQYLAIYNKQLPGLRPQHHFKRGEVKKVDFILNPWNNATYKLGNQTCLILPDYFKTPFEFHQMFDSEKNKY
;
A
#
# COMPACT_ATOMS: atom_id res chain seq x y z
N MET A 1 -26.55 -28.53 -38.58
CA MET A 1 -26.59 -27.55 -39.69
C MET A 1 -27.40 -26.29 -39.30
N GLN A 2 -27.00 -25.59 -38.24
CA GLN A 2 -27.64 -24.34 -37.77
C GLN A 2 -26.65 -23.28 -37.20
N LEU A 3 -25.34 -23.52 -37.30
CA LEU A 3 -24.30 -22.63 -36.72
C LEU A 3 -23.69 -21.61 -37.70
N LEU A 4 -24.24 -21.48 -38.91
CA LEU A 4 -23.69 -20.61 -39.98
C LEU A 4 -24.53 -19.36 -40.27
N LYS A 5 -25.57 -19.08 -39.48
CA LYS A 5 -26.46 -17.90 -39.65
C LYS A 5 -26.14 -16.71 -38.72
N ILE A 6 -25.23 -16.85 -37.76
CA ILE A 6 -24.99 -15.81 -36.73
C ILE A 6 -23.80 -14.89 -37.06
N LEU A 7 -22.95 -15.24 -38.04
CA LEU A 7 -21.72 -14.49 -38.34
C LEU A 7 -21.78 -13.55 -39.57
N LYS A 8 -22.96 -13.33 -40.17
CA LYS A 8 -23.09 -12.50 -41.38
C LYS A 8 -23.04 -10.96 -41.22
N PRO A 9 -23.20 -10.32 -40.04
CA PRO A 9 -23.22 -8.86 -40.04
C PRO A 9 -21.84 -8.19 -39.84
N PHE A 10 -20.76 -8.94 -39.62
CA PHE A 10 -19.46 -8.35 -39.25
C PHE A 10 -18.44 -8.20 -40.40
N ILE A 11 -18.81 -8.56 -41.63
CA ILE A 11 -17.94 -8.42 -42.80
C ILE A 11 -18.70 -7.66 -43.88
N ASN A 12 -18.92 -6.35 -43.67
CA ASN A 12 -18.84 -5.46 -44.82
C ASN A 12 -18.38 -4.06 -44.41
N ASN A 13 -17.34 -3.63 -45.09
CA ASN A 13 -16.49 -2.49 -44.79
C ASN A 13 -16.86 -1.34 -45.75
N LYS A 14 -16.40 -0.12 -45.42
CA LYS A 14 -16.23 1.03 -46.34
C LYS A 14 -17.47 1.77 -46.88
N LYS A 15 -17.79 2.86 -46.18
CA LYS A 15 -18.16 4.22 -46.64
C LYS A 15 -18.87 4.83 -45.43
N ILE A 16 -18.33 5.86 -44.78
CA ILE A 16 -18.64 7.26 -45.08
C ILE A 16 -17.56 8.11 -44.40
N SER A 17 -16.66 8.65 -45.21
CA SER A 17 -15.82 9.80 -44.86
C SER A 17 -16.27 10.95 -45.76
N SER A 18 -17.01 11.92 -45.22
CA SER A 18 -17.09 13.32 -45.69
C SER A 18 -18.42 13.96 -45.28
N VAL A 19 -18.51 14.53 -44.06
CA VAL A 19 -19.28 15.77 -43.84
C VAL A 19 -18.63 16.51 -42.67
N LEU A 20 -17.69 17.39 -43.01
CA LEU A 20 -17.34 18.55 -42.19
C LEU A 20 -18.57 19.46 -42.18
N SER A 21 -19.22 19.61 -41.03
CA SER A 21 -20.14 20.71 -40.78
C SER A 21 -19.88 21.25 -39.39
N HIS A 22 -19.49 22.52 -39.35
CA HIS A 22 -19.23 23.32 -38.17
C HIS A 22 -20.38 23.20 -37.16
N ARG A 23 -20.10 22.55 -36.03
CA ARG A 23 -20.86 22.77 -34.78
C ARG A 23 -19.88 22.96 -33.65
N SER A 24 -19.69 24.22 -33.28
CA SER A 24 -19.12 24.63 -32.00
C SER A 24 -19.88 23.90 -30.89
N LEU A 25 -19.24 22.88 -30.32
CA LEU A 25 -19.73 22.20 -29.13
C LEU A 25 -19.48 23.14 -27.95
N LYS A 26 -20.48 23.96 -27.63
CA LYS A 26 -20.62 24.53 -26.29
C LYS A 26 -20.79 23.36 -25.33
N THR A 27 -19.70 22.91 -24.74
CA THR A 27 -19.71 21.94 -23.64
C THR A 27 -20.42 22.59 -22.46
N THR A 28 -21.67 22.19 -22.26
CA THR A 28 -22.49 22.60 -21.14
C THR A 28 -21.83 22.21 -19.83
N SER A 29 -21.84 23.18 -18.93
CA SER A 29 -21.30 23.21 -17.57
C SER A 29 -21.98 22.19 -16.62
N SER A 30 -21.81 20.89 -16.86
CA SER A 30 -22.22 19.84 -15.91
C SER A 30 -21.04 19.10 -15.28
N ASP A 31 -19.89 19.03 -15.96
CA ASP A 31 -18.70 18.34 -15.44
C ASP A 31 -17.97 19.16 -14.36
N CYS A 32 -18.20 20.48 -14.31
CA CYS A 32 -17.65 21.35 -13.27
C CYS A 32 -18.26 21.05 -11.88
N PHE A 33 -19.51 20.60 -11.81
CA PHE A 33 -20.19 20.36 -10.53
C PHE A 33 -19.74 19.04 -9.87
N LEU A 34 -19.47 18.01 -10.66
CA LEU A 34 -18.90 16.75 -10.16
C LEU A 34 -17.41 16.88 -9.82
N GLN A 35 -16.65 17.69 -10.56
CA GLN A 35 -15.29 18.06 -10.14
C GLN A 35 -15.27 18.90 -8.86
N LYS A 36 -16.21 19.83 -8.66
CA LYS A 36 -16.33 20.60 -7.41
C LYS A 36 -16.68 19.76 -6.18
N LYS A 37 -17.45 18.66 -6.35
CA LYS A 37 -17.88 17.81 -5.25
C LYS A 37 -16.81 16.78 -4.83
N LEU A 38 -15.91 16.40 -5.73
CA LEU A 38 -14.78 15.49 -5.48
C LEU A 38 -13.44 16.22 -5.24
N GLY A 39 -13.32 17.47 -5.69
CA GLY A 39 -12.13 18.31 -5.58
C GLY A 39 -12.26 19.41 -4.53
N ARG A 40 -12.58 19.07 -3.28
CA ARG A 40 -12.22 19.99 -2.19
C ARG A 40 -10.70 20.10 -2.20
N TYR A 41 -10.19 21.23 -2.66
CA TYR A 41 -8.80 21.65 -2.47
C TYR A 41 -8.61 21.89 -0.96
N VAL A 42 -8.56 20.81 -0.19
CA VAL A 42 -8.23 20.85 1.23
C VAL A 42 -6.81 21.40 1.27
N SER A 43 -6.64 22.55 1.92
CA SER A 43 -5.33 23.20 2.05
C SER A 43 -4.33 22.17 2.61
N SER A 44 -3.09 22.19 2.13
CA SER A 44 -2.05 21.26 2.61
C SER A 44 -1.91 21.29 4.13
N LEU A 45 -2.21 22.44 4.73
CA LEU A 45 -2.24 22.68 6.17
C LEU A 45 -3.41 21.98 6.88
N GLU A 46 -4.63 22.03 6.34
CA GLU A 46 -5.77 21.26 6.87
C GLU A 46 -5.54 19.75 6.79
N LYS A 47 -4.94 19.27 5.69
CA LYS A 47 -4.54 17.86 5.57
C LYS A 47 -3.55 17.51 6.66
N GLU A 48 -2.47 18.29 6.80
CA GLU A 48 -1.45 18.05 7.82
C GLU A 48 -2.04 18.06 9.24
N LYS A 49 -2.95 18.98 9.56
CA LYS A 49 -3.66 19.02 10.85
C LYS A 49 -4.48 17.76 11.08
N HIS A 50 -5.24 17.31 10.08
CA HIS A 50 -5.99 16.06 10.16
C HIS A 50 -5.07 14.85 10.37
N LEU A 51 -3.92 14.79 9.67
CA LEU A 51 -2.94 13.72 9.84
C LEU A 51 -2.35 13.69 11.26
N LYS A 52 -1.98 14.86 11.81
CA LYS A 52 -1.50 14.99 13.20
C LYS A 52 -2.53 14.53 14.22
N GLN A 53 -3.80 14.91 14.04
CA GLN A 53 -4.91 14.47 14.89
C GLN A 53 -5.11 12.97 14.83
N LEU A 54 -5.09 12.38 13.63
CA LEU A 54 -5.16 10.93 13.46
C LEU A 54 -4.03 10.23 14.22
N ASP A 55 -2.82 10.77 14.14
CA ASP A 55 -1.61 10.17 14.72
C ASP A 55 -1.38 10.51 16.20
N ARG A 56 -2.24 11.36 16.79
CA ARG A 56 -2.12 11.88 18.17
C ARG A 56 -0.78 12.58 18.41
N VAL A 57 -0.33 13.37 17.44
CA VAL A 57 0.92 14.12 17.47
C VAL A 57 0.64 15.60 17.77
N SER A 58 1.53 16.26 18.52
CA SER A 58 1.38 17.69 18.85
C SER A 58 1.50 18.59 17.62
N GLU A 59 0.79 19.73 17.63
CA GLU A 59 0.77 20.69 16.51
C GLU A 59 2.15 21.26 16.18
N SER A 60 3.07 21.29 17.16
CA SER A 60 4.46 21.77 17.01
C SER A 60 5.33 20.92 16.08
N HIS A 61 4.87 19.73 15.72
CA HIS A 61 5.61 18.83 14.85
C HIS A 61 5.41 19.23 13.38
N GLN A 62 6.49 19.29 12.61
CA GLN A 62 6.40 19.53 11.17
C GLN A 62 6.43 18.20 10.43
N LEU A 63 5.45 17.95 9.56
CA LEU A 63 5.49 16.77 8.68
C LEU A 63 6.59 16.96 7.62
N ILE A 64 7.57 16.06 7.57
CA ILE A 64 8.68 16.13 6.60
C ILE A 64 8.65 15.02 5.56
N TYR A 65 7.98 13.91 5.87
CA TYR A 65 7.86 12.73 5.01
C TYR A 65 6.43 12.23 5.02
N TYR A 66 5.88 11.95 3.84
CA TYR A 66 4.53 11.41 3.69
C TYR A 66 4.47 10.40 2.54
N MET A 67 4.17 9.15 2.86
CA MET A 67 3.95 8.12 1.84
C MET A 67 2.46 8.02 1.48
N PRO A 68 2.06 8.29 0.21
CA PRO A 68 0.66 8.28 -0.21
C PRO A 68 0.03 6.88 -0.32
N MET A 69 0.71 5.83 0.13
CA MET A 69 0.29 4.43 -0.03
C MET A 69 -0.42 3.84 1.21
N GLU A 70 -0.74 4.65 2.21
CA GLU A 70 -1.36 4.18 3.46
C GLU A 70 -2.66 3.39 3.23
N SER A 71 -3.53 3.85 2.33
CA SER A 71 -4.78 3.15 2.02
C SER A 71 -4.52 1.78 1.40
N TYR A 72 -3.58 1.68 0.46
CA TYR A 72 -3.23 0.41 -0.18
C TYR A 72 -2.64 -0.58 0.82
N ILE A 73 -1.73 -0.09 1.67
CA ILE A 73 -1.12 -0.89 2.72
C ILE A 73 -2.17 -1.37 3.73
N SER A 74 -3.10 -0.51 4.14
CA SER A 74 -4.17 -0.87 5.07
C SER A 74 -5.11 -1.92 4.47
N TRP A 75 -5.54 -1.74 3.21
CA TRP A 75 -6.34 -2.72 2.49
C TRP A 75 -5.62 -4.07 2.35
N SER A 76 -4.32 -4.06 2.03
CA SER A 76 -3.51 -5.28 1.96
C SER A 76 -3.47 -6.01 3.32
N VAL A 77 -3.27 -5.29 4.42
CA VAL A 77 -3.26 -5.88 5.77
C VAL A 77 -4.62 -6.46 6.14
N HIS A 78 -5.72 -5.75 5.83
CA HIS A 78 -7.08 -6.23 6.11
C HIS A 78 -7.46 -7.45 5.27
N THR A 79 -7.17 -7.43 3.97
CA THR A 79 -7.45 -8.55 3.05
C THR A 79 -6.61 -9.78 3.39
N SER A 80 -5.35 -9.59 3.75
CA SER A 80 -4.47 -10.65 4.25
C SER A 80 -4.99 -11.26 5.56
N THR A 81 -5.43 -10.41 6.50
CA THR A 81 -6.00 -10.89 7.77
C THR A 81 -7.30 -11.66 7.53
N LEU A 82 -8.18 -11.15 6.66
CA LEU A 82 -9.44 -11.81 6.34
C LEU A 82 -9.23 -13.18 5.68
N THR A 83 -8.35 -13.27 4.68
CA THR A 83 -8.07 -14.54 4.00
C THR A 83 -7.40 -15.55 4.93
N ALA A 84 -6.43 -15.13 5.74
CA ALA A 84 -5.81 -15.97 6.75
C ALA A 84 -6.84 -16.46 7.80
N SER A 85 -7.74 -15.58 8.25
CA SER A 85 -8.82 -15.96 9.17
C SER A 85 -9.80 -16.95 8.57
N LEU A 86 -10.16 -16.82 7.28
CA LEU A 86 -11.02 -17.79 6.59
C LEU A 86 -10.34 -19.16 6.46
N ILE A 87 -9.07 -19.20 6.09
CA ILE A 87 -8.30 -20.45 6.01
C ILE A 87 -8.20 -21.10 7.39
N ALA A 88 -7.88 -20.31 8.42
CA ALA A 88 -7.80 -20.81 9.80
C ALA A 88 -9.16 -21.35 10.28
N LEU A 89 -10.26 -20.63 10.00
CA LEU A 89 -11.61 -21.08 10.35
C LEU A 89 -12.00 -22.35 9.59
N ALA A 90 -11.68 -22.44 8.30
CA ALA A 90 -11.91 -23.64 7.50
C ALA A 90 -11.13 -24.85 8.04
N ALA A 91 -9.87 -24.64 8.43
CA ALA A 91 -9.04 -25.68 9.04
C ALA A 91 -9.61 -26.15 10.40
N ILE A 92 -10.02 -25.21 11.26
CA ILE A 92 -10.66 -25.53 12.56
C ILE A 92 -11.97 -26.27 12.34
N TYR A 93 -12.80 -25.82 11.38
CA TYR A 93 -14.06 -26.46 11.04
C TYR A 93 -13.84 -27.89 10.54
N GLN A 94 -12.90 -28.10 9.63
CA GLN A 94 -12.54 -29.41 9.13
C GLN A 94 -12.04 -30.34 10.26
N TYR A 95 -11.19 -29.82 11.14
CA TYR A 95 -10.66 -30.56 12.30
C TYR A 95 -11.77 -30.94 13.29
N THR A 96 -12.70 -30.03 13.57
CA THR A 96 -13.77 -30.24 14.57
C THR A 96 -14.79 -31.28 14.10
N TYR A 97 -15.13 -31.28 12.80
CA TYR A 97 -16.15 -32.15 12.24
C TYR A 97 -15.59 -33.38 11.51
N ASN A 98 -14.28 -33.61 11.54
CA ASN A 98 -13.58 -34.71 10.83
C ASN A 98 -14.03 -34.84 9.36
N LEU A 99 -14.22 -33.70 8.69
CA LEU A 99 -14.68 -33.70 7.30
C LEU A 99 -13.54 -34.14 6.39
N HIS A 100 -13.77 -35.21 5.64
CA HIS A 100 -12.87 -35.60 4.55
C HIS A 100 -12.90 -34.52 3.46
N VAL A 101 -11.71 -34.12 2.98
CA VAL A 101 -11.57 -33.23 1.82
C VAL A 101 -12.32 -33.88 0.65
N LEU A 102 -13.37 -33.22 0.17
CA LEU A 102 -14.23 -33.74 -0.90
C LEU A 102 -13.36 -34.14 -2.10
N GLU A 103 -13.40 -35.41 -2.46
CA GLU A 103 -12.71 -35.92 -3.63
C GLU A 103 -13.44 -35.38 -4.87
N SER A 104 -12.87 -34.34 -5.47
CA SER A 104 -13.38 -33.73 -6.70
C SER A 104 -13.30 -34.75 -7.83
N THR A 105 -14.38 -35.49 -8.07
CA THR A 105 -14.44 -36.56 -9.06
C THR A 105 -14.67 -36.07 -10.50
N GLN A 106 -14.55 -34.77 -10.81
CA GLN A 106 -14.81 -34.29 -12.18
C GLN A 106 -13.85 -33.23 -12.74
N PHE A 107 -12.81 -32.85 -12.01
CA PHE A 107 -11.79 -31.94 -12.57
C PHE A 107 -10.39 -32.51 -12.32
N THR A 108 -9.73 -32.87 -13.42
CA THR A 108 -8.34 -33.30 -13.52
C THR A 108 -7.38 -32.19 -13.08
N LEU A 109 -7.30 -31.92 -11.79
CA LEU A 109 -6.16 -31.27 -11.18
C LEU A 109 -5.48 -32.33 -10.33
N ILE A 110 -4.27 -32.69 -10.74
CA ILE A 110 -3.35 -33.59 -10.02
C ILE A 110 -2.92 -32.84 -8.76
N LEU A 111 -3.83 -32.76 -7.80
CA LEU A 111 -3.60 -32.14 -6.50
C LEU A 111 -3.94 -33.22 -5.49
N GLU A 112 -2.90 -33.80 -4.90
CA GLU A 112 -3.07 -34.80 -3.86
C GLU A 112 -3.77 -34.17 -2.67
N LYS A 113 -4.53 -34.96 -1.88
CA LYS A 113 -5.27 -34.42 -0.71
C LYS A 113 -4.36 -33.68 0.27
N GLU A 114 -3.06 -33.99 0.28
CA GLU A 114 -2.06 -33.35 1.13
C GLU A 114 -1.55 -31.99 0.59
N ASP A 115 -1.59 -31.78 -0.73
CA ASP A 115 -1.12 -30.55 -1.38
C ASP A 115 -1.89 -29.31 -0.93
N ILE A 116 -3.15 -29.47 -0.51
CA ILE A 116 -3.97 -28.36 0.00
C ILE A 116 -3.41 -27.77 1.30
N TYR A 117 -2.80 -28.60 2.15
CA TYR A 117 -2.18 -28.15 3.39
C TYR A 117 -0.87 -27.43 3.12
N TYR A 118 -0.05 -27.94 2.21
CA TYR A 118 1.16 -27.25 1.76
C TYR A 118 0.83 -25.90 1.12
N PHE A 119 -0.23 -25.82 0.33
CA PHE A 119 -0.72 -24.55 -0.22
C PHE A 119 -1.18 -23.59 0.87
N ALA A 120 -1.97 -24.06 1.84
CA ALA A 120 -2.44 -23.24 2.95
C ALA A 120 -1.28 -22.69 3.80
N VAL A 121 -0.31 -23.54 4.14
CA VAL A 121 0.89 -23.15 4.89
C VAL A 121 1.71 -22.14 4.07
N GLY A 122 2.00 -22.44 2.80
CA GLY A 122 2.73 -21.53 1.91
C GLY A 122 2.06 -20.17 1.77
N PHE A 123 0.73 -20.15 1.63
CA PHE A 123 -0.04 -18.92 1.57
C PHE A 123 0.10 -18.09 2.85
N ILE A 124 -0.02 -18.72 4.04
CA ILE A 124 0.16 -18.05 5.32
C ILE A 124 1.59 -17.51 5.45
N THR A 125 2.60 -18.28 5.08
CA THR A 125 4.01 -17.87 5.13
C THR A 125 4.29 -16.67 4.24
N ILE A 126 3.80 -16.66 3.00
CA ILE A 126 3.95 -15.53 2.07
C ILE A 126 3.26 -14.29 2.63
N ASN A 127 2.03 -14.43 3.15
CA ASN A 127 1.31 -13.33 3.78
C ASN A 127 2.06 -12.76 4.98
N ALA A 128 2.64 -13.62 5.83
CA ALA A 128 3.46 -13.20 6.96
C ALA A 128 4.72 -12.44 6.51
N LEU A 129 5.39 -12.91 5.45
CA LEU A 129 6.57 -12.25 4.89
C LEU A 129 6.24 -10.86 4.34
N VAL A 130 5.17 -10.75 3.55
CA VAL A 130 4.69 -9.45 3.03
C VAL A 130 4.35 -8.51 4.19
N ARG A 131 3.67 -9.01 5.22
CA ARG A 131 3.31 -8.23 6.40
C ARG A 131 4.54 -7.75 7.18
N TRP A 132 5.57 -8.59 7.28
CA TRP A 132 6.85 -8.24 7.89
C TRP A 132 7.54 -7.10 7.12
N ILE A 133 7.59 -7.16 5.79
CA ILE A 133 8.15 -6.08 4.95
C ILE A 133 7.37 -4.77 5.15
N ILE A 134 6.04 -4.82 5.07
CA ILE A 134 5.17 -3.65 5.27
C ILE A 134 5.40 -3.03 6.65
N SER A 135 5.64 -3.83 7.68
CA SER A 135 5.90 -3.32 9.05
C SER A 135 7.18 -2.48 9.16
N LYS A 136 8.12 -2.65 8.22
CA LYS A 136 9.39 -1.92 8.16
C LYS A 136 9.28 -0.60 7.41
N VAL A 137 8.14 -0.29 6.78
CA VAL A 137 7.96 0.95 6.02
C VAL A 137 7.28 2.00 6.92
N PRO A 138 7.92 3.14 7.23
CA PRO A 138 7.26 4.24 7.91
C PRO A 138 6.26 4.88 6.95
N LEU A 139 5.07 5.23 7.44
CA LEU A 139 4.07 5.95 6.66
C LEU A 139 4.37 7.45 6.65
N ARG A 140 4.81 7.97 7.79
CA ARG A 140 4.98 9.40 8.04
C ARG A 140 6.17 9.63 8.97
N ILE A 141 6.91 10.71 8.74
CA ILE A 141 7.95 11.18 9.64
C ILE A 141 7.69 12.63 9.97
N TYR A 142 7.67 12.92 11.27
CA TYR A 142 7.52 14.25 11.84
C TYR A 142 8.85 14.72 12.41
N LYS A 143 9.08 16.04 12.37
CA LYS A 143 10.26 16.70 12.88
C LYS A 143 9.90 17.66 14.00
N ILE A 144 10.71 17.67 15.05
CA ILE A 144 10.64 18.59 16.19
C ILE A 144 12.06 19.08 16.49
N LYS A 145 12.42 20.26 16.00
CA LYS A 145 13.80 20.80 16.16
C LYS A 145 14.86 19.77 15.68
N ASN A 146 15.48 19.03 16.62
CA ASN A 146 16.51 18.01 16.38
C ASN A 146 16.06 16.55 16.62
N GLN A 147 14.79 16.35 16.92
CA GLN A 147 14.18 15.05 17.13
C GLN A 147 13.21 14.73 15.99
N TYR A 148 13.08 13.45 15.70
CA TYR A 148 12.20 12.94 14.67
C TYR A 148 11.31 11.83 15.24
N LEU A 149 10.10 11.74 14.71
CA LEU A 149 9.10 10.76 15.07
C LEU A 149 8.62 10.05 13.80
N ALA A 150 8.99 8.78 13.65
CA ALA A 150 8.49 7.91 12.60
C ALA A 150 7.23 7.19 13.06
N ILE A 151 6.20 7.18 12.20
CA ILE A 151 4.94 6.50 12.44
C ILE A 151 4.78 5.38 11.42
N TYR A 152 4.53 4.19 11.93
CA TYR A 152 4.33 3.00 11.12
C TYR A 152 2.85 2.63 11.01
N ASN A 153 2.53 1.79 10.04
CA ASN A 153 1.17 1.28 9.91
C ASN A 153 0.76 0.41 11.11
N LYS A 154 -0.53 0.43 11.44
CA LYS A 154 -1.13 -0.49 12.40
C LYS A 154 -1.13 -1.90 11.82
N GLN A 155 -0.29 -2.79 12.34
CA GLN A 155 -0.38 -4.21 12.01
C GLN A 155 -1.49 -4.90 12.82
N LEU A 156 -1.75 -4.43 14.03
CA LEU A 156 -2.80 -4.91 14.92
C LEU A 156 -3.77 -3.77 15.26
N PRO A 157 -5.07 -4.08 15.48
CA PRO A 157 -6.03 -3.08 15.92
C PRO A 157 -5.56 -2.45 17.25
N GLY A 158 -5.54 -1.12 17.31
CA GLY A 158 -5.26 -0.35 18.54
C GLY A 158 -3.84 0.18 18.70
N LEU A 159 -2.81 -0.43 18.13
CA LEU A 159 -1.41 -0.01 18.29
C LEU A 159 -0.86 0.65 17.01
N ARG A 160 -0.54 1.95 17.07
CA ARG A 160 0.36 2.59 16.09
C ARG A 160 1.76 2.57 16.64
N PRO A 161 2.69 1.84 16.02
CA PRO A 161 4.09 1.91 16.41
C PRO A 161 4.61 3.31 16.12
N GLN A 162 5.08 3.97 17.18
CA GLN A 162 5.75 5.26 17.11
C GLN A 162 7.21 5.05 17.49
N HIS A 163 8.12 5.55 16.67
CA HIS A 163 9.56 5.44 16.91
C HIS A 163 10.20 6.82 16.91
N HIS A 164 10.78 7.17 18.06
CA HIS A 164 11.50 8.42 18.22
C HIS A 164 12.99 8.20 17.96
N PHE A 165 13.61 9.10 17.19
CA PHE A 165 15.04 9.07 16.91
C PHE A 165 15.60 10.49 16.81
N LYS A 166 16.91 10.64 17.02
CA LYS A 166 17.58 11.96 16.95
C LYS A 166 18.25 12.18 15.59
N ARG A 167 18.50 13.45 15.28
CA ARG A 167 19.32 13.84 14.13
C ARG A 167 20.72 13.22 14.21
N GLY A 168 21.21 12.67 13.09
CA GLY A 168 22.51 11.99 13.02
C GLY A 168 22.49 10.52 13.47
N GLU A 169 21.36 10.00 13.97
CA GLU A 169 21.20 8.58 14.28
C GLU A 169 20.79 7.74 13.06
N VAL A 170 20.59 8.38 11.91
CA VAL A 170 20.23 7.72 10.65
C VAL A 170 21.47 7.23 9.94
N LYS A 171 21.54 5.92 9.67
CA LYS A 171 22.65 5.28 8.95
C LYS A 171 22.12 4.45 7.79
N LYS A 172 22.78 4.53 6.64
CA LYS A 172 22.51 3.59 5.54
C LYS A 172 23.00 2.20 5.93
N VAL A 173 22.22 1.16 5.64
CA VAL A 173 22.59 -0.23 5.93
C VAL A 173 22.42 -1.05 4.68
N ASP A 174 23.48 -1.74 4.29
CA ASP A 174 23.49 -2.65 3.16
C ASP A 174 23.56 -4.09 3.69
N PHE A 175 22.55 -4.91 3.37
CA PHE A 175 22.52 -6.33 3.69
C PHE A 175 22.65 -7.16 2.41
N ILE A 176 23.50 -8.18 2.41
CA ILE A 176 23.81 -8.99 1.21
C ILE A 176 22.55 -9.59 0.55
N LEU A 177 21.54 -9.98 1.34
CA LEU A 177 20.34 -10.66 0.87
C LEU A 177 19.09 -9.76 0.76
N ASN A 178 19.24 -8.45 0.92
CA ASN A 178 18.11 -7.52 0.86
C ASN A 178 18.07 -6.79 -0.51
N PRO A 179 17.04 -7.02 -1.34
CA PRO A 179 16.94 -6.36 -2.65
C PRO A 179 16.68 -4.84 -2.52
N TRP A 180 16.30 -4.35 -1.34
CA TRP A 180 15.99 -2.94 -1.09
C TRP A 180 17.10 -2.16 -0.36
N ASN A 181 18.38 -2.58 -0.47
CA ASN A 181 19.51 -1.89 0.18
C ASN A 181 19.56 -0.38 -0.11
N ASN A 182 19.22 0.03 -1.34
CA ASN A 182 19.20 1.43 -1.73
C ASN A 182 18.18 2.28 -0.95
N ALA A 183 17.17 1.65 -0.38
CA ALA A 183 16.11 2.28 0.41
C ALA A 183 16.14 1.85 1.90
N THR A 184 17.17 1.11 2.35
CA THR A 184 17.24 0.57 3.71
C THR A 184 18.09 1.46 4.61
N TYR A 185 17.47 1.96 5.68
CA TYR A 185 18.11 2.83 6.64
C TYR A 185 17.87 2.34 8.06
N LYS A 186 18.84 2.59 8.94
CA LYS A 186 18.74 2.35 10.37
C LYS A 186 18.50 3.68 11.07
N LEU A 187 17.37 3.79 11.76
CA LEU A 187 16.93 4.96 12.51
C LEU A 187 17.12 4.62 13.99
N GLY A 188 18.26 5.02 14.56
CA GLY A 188 18.64 4.63 15.93
C GLY A 188 18.75 3.10 16.05
N ASN A 189 17.81 2.47 16.74
CA ASN A 189 17.80 1.01 16.93
C ASN A 189 16.93 0.22 15.94
N GLN A 190 16.15 0.89 15.08
CA GLN A 190 15.22 0.23 14.16
C GLN A 190 15.69 0.35 12.71
N THR A 191 15.68 -0.76 11.98
CA THR A 191 15.86 -0.75 10.52
C THR A 191 14.51 -0.54 9.85
N CYS A 192 14.44 0.41 8.92
CA CYS A 192 13.24 0.69 8.15
C CYS A 192 13.58 1.01 6.68
N LEU A 193 12.56 0.93 5.84
CA LEU A 193 12.65 1.23 4.41
C LEU A 193 12.14 2.65 4.18
N ILE A 194 13.04 3.56 3.81
CA ILE A 194 12.70 4.96 3.54
C ILE A 194 12.90 5.23 2.05
N LEU A 195 11.88 5.80 1.43
CA LEU A 195 11.90 6.22 0.04
C LEU A 195 12.19 7.73 -0.02
N PRO A 196 13.37 8.18 -0.49
CA PRO A 196 13.76 9.59 -0.50
C PRO A 196 12.79 10.51 -1.26
N ASP A 197 12.10 9.99 -2.29
CA ASP A 197 11.20 10.75 -3.15
C ASP A 197 9.93 11.25 -2.43
N TYR A 198 9.60 10.68 -1.27
CA TYR A 198 8.42 11.06 -0.49
C TYR A 198 8.70 12.08 0.61
N PHE A 199 9.91 12.63 0.66
CA PHE A 199 10.20 13.80 1.50
C PHE A 199 9.64 15.07 0.86
N LYS A 200 9.17 16.01 1.69
CA LYS A 200 8.72 17.33 1.21
C LYS A 200 9.84 18.08 0.49
N THR A 201 11.07 17.94 0.97
CA THR A 201 12.28 18.49 0.32
C THR A 201 13.44 17.51 0.46
N PRO A 202 14.34 17.41 -0.54
CA PRO A 202 15.51 16.54 -0.46
C PRO A 202 16.47 16.97 0.67
N PHE A 203 16.48 18.26 1.01
CA PHE A 203 17.26 18.78 2.14
C PHE A 203 16.85 18.14 3.48
N GLU A 204 15.55 17.95 3.73
CA GLU A 204 15.08 17.33 4.97
C GLU A 204 15.58 15.89 5.12
N PHE A 205 15.68 15.15 4.01
CA PHE A 205 16.25 13.80 4.01
C PHE A 205 17.73 13.82 4.40
N HIS A 206 18.55 14.65 3.76
CA HIS A 206 19.98 14.77 4.09
C HIS A 206 20.21 15.27 5.51
N GLN A 207 19.37 16.19 5.99
CA GLN A 207 19.45 16.74 7.34
C GLN A 207 19.37 15.66 8.43
N MET A 208 18.66 14.54 8.18
CA MET A 208 18.56 13.45 9.15
C MET A 208 19.89 12.72 9.40
N PHE A 209 20.80 12.73 8.44
CA PHE A 209 22.12 12.08 8.54
C PHE A 209 23.16 12.97 9.23
N ASP A 210 23.02 14.28 9.10
CA ASP A 210 23.96 15.24 9.67
C ASP A 210 23.94 15.19 11.20
N SER A 211 25.02 14.72 11.81
CA SER A 211 25.22 14.87 13.25
C SER A 211 25.59 16.32 13.58
N GLU A 212 25.07 16.86 14.69
CA GLU A 212 25.45 18.21 15.15
C GLU A 212 26.97 18.37 15.40
N LYS A 213 27.69 17.25 15.57
CA LYS A 213 29.14 17.23 15.79
C LYS A 213 29.96 17.60 14.54
N ASN A 214 29.38 17.53 13.34
CA ASN A 214 30.08 17.84 12.08
C ASN A 214 30.00 19.33 11.68
N LYS A 215 29.54 20.21 12.58
CA LYS A 215 29.32 21.63 12.29
C LYS A 215 30.41 22.57 12.81
N TYR A 216 31.51 22.03 13.33
CA TYR A 216 32.66 22.79 13.85
C TYR A 216 33.97 22.13 13.41
#